data_AF-A0A3E2TT72-F1
#
_entry.id   AF-A0A3E2TT72-F1
#
_cell.length_a   1.000
_cell.length_b   1.000
_cell.length_c   1.000
_cell.angle_alpha   90.00
_cell.angle_beta   90.00
_cell.angle_gamma   90.00
#
_symmetry.space_group_name_H-M   'P 1'
#
loop_
_entity.id
_entity.type
_entity.pdbx_description
1 polymer ?
#
loop_
_entity_poly.entity_id
_entity_poly.type
_entity_poly.pdbx_seq_one_letter_code
_entity_poly.pdbx_strand_id
1 'polypeptide(L)'
;MKVITLIVLVLCGVFGVFTWQNTQKSEQYALVQENLQQQIDDEEENQKAIEEQAEYQNTDAYIEDLAREKLGLVHEDEIIFKKK
;
A
#
# COMPACT_ATOMS: atom_id res chain seq x y z
N MET A 1 -60.04 -12.75 -6.69
CA MET A 1 -59.34 -11.69 -5.93
C MET A 1 -58.38 -12.24 -4.87
N LYS A 2 -58.81 -13.10 -3.92
CA LYS A 2 -57.94 -13.61 -2.83
C LYS A 2 -56.63 -14.29 -3.28
N VAL A 3 -56.65 -15.05 -4.38
CA VAL A 3 -55.45 -15.75 -4.91
C VAL A 3 -54.43 -14.78 -5.49
N ILE A 4 -54.88 -13.72 -6.18
CA ILE A 4 -54.00 -12.69 -6.75
C ILE A 4 -53.31 -11.91 -5.62
N THR A 5 -54.05 -11.58 -4.55
CA THR A 5 -53.48 -10.90 -3.38
C THR A 5 -52.41 -11.74 -2.69
N LEU A 6 -52.60 -13.06 -2.62
CA LEU A 6 -51.62 -13.98 -2.04
C LEU A 6 -50.35 -14.10 -2.89
N ILE A 7 -50.50 -14.14 -4.22
CA ILE A 7 -49.35 -14.16 -5.15
C ILE A 7 -48.54 -12.86 -5.06
N VAL A 8 -49.22 -11.71 -4.98
CA VAL A 8 -48.56 -10.40 -4.81
C VAL A 8 -47.81 -10.31 -3.48
N LEU A 9 -48.38 -10.83 -2.39
CA LEU A 9 -47.71 -10.86 -1.08
C LEU A 9 -46.44 -11.72 -1.09
N VAL A 10 -46.48 -12.89 -1.73
CA VAL A 10 -45.29 -13.76 -1.87
C VAL A 10 -44.22 -13.08 -2.71
N LEU A 11 -44.60 -12.44 -3.82
CA LEU A 11 -43.67 -11.66 -4.65
C LEU A 11 -43.02 -10.52 -3.86
N CYS A 12 -43.80 -9.72 -3.13
CA CYS A 12 -43.26 -8.64 -2.30
C CYS A 12 -42.30 -9.16 -1.21
N GLY A 13 -42.60 -10.31 -0.61
CA GLY A 13 -41.72 -10.95 0.36
C GLY A 13 -40.36 -11.34 -0.24
N VAL A 14 -40.37 -11.97 -1.42
CA VAL A 14 -39.13 -12.36 -2.12
C VAL A 14 -38.31 -11.13 -2.54
N PHE A 15 -38.97 -10.10 -3.08
CA PHE A 15 -38.28 -8.86 -3.46
C PHE A 15 -37.68 -8.12 -2.25
N GLY A 16 -38.36 -8.12 -1.10
CA GLY A 16 -37.85 -7.49 0.12
C GLY A 16 -36.59 -8.16 0.68
N VAL A 17 -36.51 -9.49 0.61
CA VAL A 17 -35.30 -10.24 1.00
C VAL A 17 -34.16 -9.98 0.01
N PHE A 18 -34.48 -9.92 -1.29
CA PHE A 18 -33.49 -9.69 -2.34
C PHE A 18 -32.84 -8.30 -2.26
N THR A 19 -33.63 -7.26 -2.00
CA THR A 19 -33.12 -5.88 -1.86
C THR A 19 -32.23 -5.73 -0.63
N TRP A 20 -32.58 -6.38 0.48
CA TRP A 20 -31.81 -6.31 1.72
C TRP A 20 -30.47 -7.06 1.62
N GLN A 21 -30.45 -8.21 0.94
CA GLN A 21 -29.22 -8.96 0.71
C GLN A 21 -28.28 -8.25 -0.28
N ASN A 22 -28.83 -7.51 -1.25
CA ASN A 22 -28.04 -6.79 -2.24
C ASN A 22 -27.39 -5.51 -1.67
N THR A 23 -28.03 -4.86 -0.69
CA THR A 23 -27.47 -3.68 -0.01
C THR A 23 -26.31 -4.06 0.91
N GLN A 24 -26.43 -5.16 1.66
CA GLN A 24 -25.36 -5.67 2.52
C GLN A 24 -24.08 -6.03 1.73
N LYS A 25 -24.23 -6.58 0.53
CA LYS A 25 -23.08 -6.86 -0.34
C LYS A 25 -22.35 -5.59 -0.74
N SER A 26 -23.06 -4.48 -0.98
CA SER A 26 -22.47 -3.20 -1.39
C SER A 26 -21.52 -2.63 -0.34
N GLU A 27 -21.87 -2.72 0.94
CA GLU A 27 -21.01 -2.23 2.03
C GLU A 27 -19.75 -3.08 2.19
N GLN A 28 -19.86 -4.40 2.01
CA GLN A 28 -18.70 -5.28 2.04
C GLN A 28 -17.73 -5.00 0.89
N TYR A 29 -18.24 -4.71 -0.32
CA TYR A 29 -17.37 -4.35 -1.44
C TYR A 29 -16.65 -3.02 -1.22
N ALA A 30 -17.29 -2.03 -0.60
CA ALA A 30 -16.64 -0.76 -0.26
C ALA A 30 -15.50 -0.95 0.75
N LEU A 31 -15.74 -1.73 1.81
CA LEU A 31 -14.71 -2.04 2.81
C LEU A 31 -13.52 -2.81 2.23
N VAL A 32 -13.80 -3.77 1.33
CA VAL A 32 -12.75 -4.52 0.64
C VAL A 32 -11.95 -3.60 -0.27
N GLN A 33 -12.60 -2.70 -1.01
CA GLN A 33 -11.91 -1.73 -1.87
C GLN A 33 -11.02 -0.77 -1.08
N GLU A 34 -11.52 -0.23 0.02
CA GLU A 34 -10.74 0.67 0.89
C GLU A 34 -9.53 -0.05 1.47
N ASN A 35 -9.71 -1.28 1.95
CA ASN A 35 -8.61 -2.06 2.52
C ASN A 35 -7.57 -2.50 1.46
N LEU A 36 -8.01 -2.81 0.23
CA LEU A 36 -7.09 -3.11 -0.86
C LEU A 36 -6.33 -1.86 -1.31
N GLN A 37 -7.00 -0.71 -1.39
CA GLN A 37 -6.34 0.54 -1.75
C GLN A 37 -5.29 0.94 -0.72
N GLN A 38 -5.61 0.81 0.56
CA GLN A 38 -4.65 1.10 1.63
C GLN A 38 -3.41 0.20 1.55
N GLN A 39 -3.58 -1.10 1.25
CA GLN A 39 -2.44 -2.01 1.04
C GLN A 39 -1.59 -1.63 -0.17
N ILE A 40 -2.20 -1.13 -1.24
CA ILE A 40 -1.48 -0.66 -2.43
C ILE A 40 -0.67 0.59 -2.08
N ASP A 41 -1.27 1.54 -1.38
CA ASP A 41 -0.62 2.81 -1.01
C ASP A 41 0.57 2.56 -0.06
N ASP A 42 0.40 1.68 0.94
CA ASP A 42 1.46 1.29 1.88
C ASP A 42 2.64 0.60 1.15
N GLU A 43 2.34 -0.27 0.17
CA GLU A 43 3.38 -0.97 -0.60
C GLU A 43 4.11 0.00 -1.57
N GLU A 44 3.38 0.93 -2.20
CA GLU A 44 3.99 1.97 -3.05
C GLU A 44 4.90 2.92 -2.25
N GLU A 45 4.51 3.28 -1.03
CA GLU A 45 5.35 4.10 -0.14
C GLU A 45 6.64 3.36 0.24
N ASN A 46 6.55 2.08 0.60
CA ASN A 46 7.72 1.25 0.85
C ASN A 46 8.62 1.11 -0.38
N GLN A 47 8.03 0.92 -1.56
CA GLN A 47 8.79 0.81 -2.79
C GLN A 47 9.56 2.09 -3.09
N LYS A 48 8.95 3.27 -2.93
CA LYS A 48 9.62 4.56 -3.08
C LYS A 48 10.77 4.73 -2.09
N ALA A 49 10.58 4.36 -0.82
CA ALA A 49 11.62 4.44 0.19
C ALA A 49 12.81 3.52 -0.11
N ILE A 50 12.56 2.33 -0.66
CA ILE A 50 13.62 1.41 -1.11
C ILE A 50 14.34 1.97 -2.34
N GLU A 51 13.61 2.56 -3.28
CA GLU A 51 14.17 3.14 -4.50
C GLU A 51 15.04 4.36 -4.19
N GLU A 52 14.61 5.24 -3.27
CA GLU A 52 15.41 6.38 -2.79
C GLU A 52 16.68 5.92 -2.05
N GLN A 53 16.58 4.87 -1.22
CA GLN A 53 17.75 4.26 -0.58
C GLN A 53 18.68 3.57 -1.59
N ALA A 54 18.14 2.96 -2.63
CA ALA A 54 18.93 2.34 -3.69
C ALA A 54 19.64 3.41 -4.53
N GLU A 55 18.96 4.51 -4.87
CA GLU A 55 19.57 5.64 -5.55
C GLU A 55 20.69 6.25 -4.72
N TYR A 56 20.48 6.46 -3.41
CA TYR A 56 21.53 6.92 -2.49
C TYR A 56 22.72 5.95 -2.43
N GLN A 57 22.47 4.64 -2.34
CA GLN A 57 23.53 3.62 -2.35
C GLN A 57 24.26 3.51 -3.70
N ASN A 58 23.62 3.88 -4.80
CA ASN A 58 24.20 3.89 -6.15
C ASN A 58 24.95 5.19 -6.47
N THR A 59 24.89 6.21 -5.60
CA THR A 59 25.69 7.42 -5.79
C THR A 59 27.15 7.18 -5.41
N ASP A 60 28.07 7.79 -6.17
CA ASP A 60 29.52 7.73 -5.92
C ASP A 60 29.88 8.15 -4.47
N ALA A 61 29.03 8.97 -3.83
CA ALA A 61 29.16 9.39 -2.43
C ALA A 61 29.10 8.22 -1.43
N TYR A 62 28.22 7.23 -1.63
CA TYR A 62 28.17 6.06 -0.75
C TYR A 62 29.41 5.17 -0.90
N ILE A 63 29.91 5.02 -2.13
CA ILE A 63 31.16 4.29 -2.39
C ILE A 63 32.36 5.03 -1.76
N GLU A 64 32.39 6.35 -1.87
CA GLU A 64 33.41 7.19 -1.24
C GLU A 64 33.39 7.07 0.29
N ASP A 65 32.21 7.16 0.91
CA ASP A 65 32.07 7.01 2.36
C ASP A 65 32.45 5.60 2.83
N LEU A 66 32.06 4.56 2.08
CA LEU A 66 32.47 3.18 2.36
C LEU A 66 33.98 3.00 2.23
N ALA A 67 34.60 3.61 1.21
CA ALA A 67 36.04 3.58 0.99
C ALA A 67 36.79 4.33 2.11
N ARG A 68 36.26 5.46 2.57
CA ARG A 68 36.80 6.24 3.69
C ARG A 68 36.68 5.50 5.02
N GLU A 69 35.54 4.87 5.29
CA GLU A 69 35.28 4.15 6.55
C GLU A 69 36.01 2.80 6.62
N LYS A 70 35.87 1.95 5.59
CA LYS A 70 36.40 0.57 5.62
C LYS A 70 37.86 0.47 5.19
N LEU A 71 38.27 1.28 4.22
CA LEU A 71 39.61 1.20 3.64
C LEU A 71 40.50 2.36 4.09
N GLY A 72 39.96 3.36 4.80
CA GLY A 72 40.71 4.55 5.22
C GLY A 72 41.18 5.38 4.03
N LEU A 73 40.56 5.22 2.87
CA LEU A 73 40.91 5.92 1.64
C LEU A 73 40.46 7.39 1.74
N VAL A 74 41.31 8.29 1.28
CA VAL A 74 41.05 9.72 1.18
C VAL A 74 41.51 10.21 -0.17
N HIS A 75 40.97 11.32 -0.64
CA HIS A 75 41.40 11.90 -1.91
C HIS A 75 42.84 12.41 -1.82
N GLU A 76 43.56 12.45 -2.95
CA GLU A 76 44.98 12.84 -2.99
C GLU A 76 45.26 14.22 -2.37
N ASP A 77 44.24 15.10 -2.35
CA ASP A 77 44.29 16.46 -1.83
C ASP A 77 43.85 16.59 -0.35
N GLU A 78 43.49 15.48 0.33
CA GLU A 78 42.98 15.49 1.71
C GLU A 78 44.04 15.09 2.76
N ILE A 79 44.10 15.82 3.89
CA ILE A 79 45.05 15.55 5.00
C ILE A 79 44.30 14.98 6.22
N ILE A 80 44.63 13.74 6.63
CA ILE A 80 44.02 13.09 7.80
C ILE A 80 44.66 13.57 9.10
N PHE A 81 43.86 14.20 9.98
CA PHE A 81 44.25 14.50 11.36
C PHE A 81 43.72 13.42 12.31
N LYS A 82 44.57 12.47 12.75
CA LYS A 82 44.26 11.57 13.87
C LYS A 82 44.78 12.19 15.17
N LYS A 83 43.86 12.52 16.09
CA LYS A 83 44.21 12.99 17.44
C LYS A 83 44.75 11.80 18.25
N LYS A 84 45.85 12.03 18.97
CA LYS A 84 46.55 11.04 19.80
C LYS A 84 45.79 10.77 21.10
#